data_AF-A0A4Q1DGS4-F1
#
_entry.id   AF-A0A4Q1DGS4-F1
#
_cell.length_a   1.000
_cell.length_b   1.000
_cell.length_c   1.000
_cell.angle_alpha   90.00
_cell.angle_beta   90.00
_cell.angle_gamma   90.00
#
_symmetry.space_group_name_H-M   'P 1'
#
loop_
_entity.id
_entity.type
_entity.pdbx_description
1 polymer ?
#
loop_
_entity_poly.entity_id
_entity_poly.type
_entity_poly.pdbx_seq_one_letter_code
_entity_poly.pdbx_strand_id
1 'polypeptide(L)'
;MCLLYVLIFKIRDFFVNLKKLFTFGVLYYPAAVFAADVRPGDEINGQLIYDGDRQNVYGGTVSNTTIFFGGFQEVYDGSVTNTRIDNSGVQWVRGGTVTGTTINNGGRQDVMKSGTVTDTIINDGGSQSVNGGSATGTIINNGG
;
A
#
# COMPACT_ATOMS: atom_id res chain seq x y z
N MET A 1 29.76 3.61 -22.47
CA MET A 1 28.64 2.90 -21.82
C MET A 1 28.92 2.38 -20.40
N CYS A 2 30.09 2.63 -19.78
CA CYS A 2 30.38 2.12 -18.42
C CYS A 2 30.21 3.19 -17.30
N LEU A 3 30.34 4.49 -17.59
CA LEU A 3 30.32 5.55 -16.58
C LEU A 3 28.91 5.92 -16.06
N LEU A 4 27.87 5.78 -16.89
CA LEU A 4 26.48 6.13 -16.53
C LEU A 4 25.87 5.08 -15.57
N TYR A 5 26.29 3.82 -15.67
CA TYR A 5 25.80 2.71 -14.83
C TYR A 5 26.35 2.78 -13.40
N VAL A 6 27.61 3.21 -13.24
CA VAL A 6 28.27 3.37 -11.93
C VAL A 6 27.66 4.53 -11.13
N LEU A 7 27.20 5.59 -11.80
CA LEU A 7 26.57 6.74 -11.16
C LEU A 7 25.18 6.37 -10.61
N ILE A 8 24.39 5.59 -11.35
CA ILE A 8 23.05 5.13 -10.94
C ILE A 8 23.14 4.13 -9.77
N PHE A 9 24.11 3.21 -9.77
CA PHE A 9 24.31 2.27 -8.66
C PHE A 9 24.81 2.98 -7.39
N LYS A 10 25.73 3.95 -7.50
CA LYS A 10 26.21 4.74 -6.35
C LYS A 10 25.10 5.56 -5.70
N ILE A 11 24.16 6.09 -6.48
CA ILE A 11 23.00 6.82 -5.96
C ILE A 11 22.08 5.87 -5.17
N ARG A 12 21.83 4.66 -5.68
CA ARG A 12 21.04 3.64 -4.98
C ARG A 12 21.66 3.25 -3.63
N ASP A 13 22.95 2.98 -3.58
CA ASP A 13 23.63 2.58 -2.33
C ASP A 13 23.81 3.75 -1.34
N PHE A 14 23.88 4.99 -1.84
CA PHE A 14 23.86 6.20 -1.02
C PHE A 14 22.52 6.37 -0.29
N PHE A 15 21.41 6.11 -0.97
CA PHE A 15 20.08 6.12 -0.34
C PHE A 15 19.83 4.92 0.59
N VAL A 16 20.45 3.76 0.34
CA VAL A 16 20.37 2.59 1.24
C VAL A 16 21.10 2.87 2.57
N ASN A 17 22.26 3.52 2.55
CA ASN A 17 23.01 3.83 3.78
C ASN A 17 22.43 5.02 4.57
N LEU A 18 21.66 5.90 3.93
CA LEU A 18 20.96 7.00 4.63
C LEU A 18 19.79 6.50 5.52
N LYS A 19 19.30 5.28 5.30
CA LYS A 19 18.22 4.65 6.09
C LYS A 19 18.61 4.26 7.53
N LYS A 20 19.89 4.31 7.91
CA LYS A 20 20.35 3.99 9.28
C LYS A 20 20.48 5.21 10.20
N LEU A 21 20.24 6.43 9.71
CA LEU A 21 20.54 7.66 10.46
C LEU A 21 19.33 8.46 10.95
N PHE A 22 18.09 8.03 10.70
CA PHE A 22 16.89 8.80 11.06
C PHE A 22 15.89 7.98 11.87
N THR A 23 16.32 7.49 13.03
CA THR A 23 15.43 7.21 14.15
C THR A 23 15.32 8.49 14.97
N PHE A 24 14.09 8.93 15.24
CA PHE A 24 13.71 10.15 15.98
C PHE A 24 13.75 11.47 15.19
N GLY A 25 12.65 11.78 14.52
CA GLY A 25 12.38 13.14 14.04
C GLY A 25 11.50 13.15 12.81
N VAL A 26 10.25 13.57 13.00
CA VAL A 26 9.26 13.78 11.94
C VAL A 26 9.87 14.57 10.78
N LEU A 27 9.99 13.93 9.62
CA LEU A 27 10.35 14.58 8.36
C LEU A 27 9.26 14.27 7.33
N TYR A 28 8.43 15.28 7.10
CA TYR A 28 7.44 15.32 6.04
C TYR A 28 8.16 15.42 4.68
N TYR A 29 8.19 14.33 3.93
CA TYR A 29 8.64 14.30 2.54
C TYR A 29 7.43 14.07 1.63
N PRO A 30 6.90 15.09 0.94
CA PRO A 30 5.92 14.87 -0.11
C PRO A 30 6.66 14.34 -1.34
N ALA A 31 6.23 13.15 -1.80
CA ALA A 31 6.75 12.33 -2.90
C ALA A 31 7.92 11.38 -2.56
N ALA A 32 7.61 10.07 -2.65
CA ALA A 32 8.51 8.92 -2.63
C ALA A 32 9.06 8.45 -1.25
N VAL A 33 8.16 8.10 -0.33
CA VAL A 33 8.48 7.05 0.65
C VAL A 33 8.55 5.74 -0.13
N PHE A 34 9.77 5.28 -0.46
CA PHE A 34 10.03 3.99 -1.08
C PHE A 34 9.23 2.91 -0.37
N ALA A 35 8.39 2.20 -1.11
CA ALA A 35 7.52 1.19 -0.55
C ALA A 35 8.35 0.09 0.12
N ALA A 36 8.13 -0.03 1.43
CA ALA A 36 8.98 -0.76 2.36
C ALA A 36 8.14 -1.79 3.12
N ASP A 37 8.85 -2.75 3.72
CA ASP A 37 8.27 -3.65 4.70
C ASP A 37 7.91 -2.85 5.96
N VAL A 38 6.63 -2.81 6.30
CA VAL A 38 6.08 -2.20 7.52
C VAL A 38 6.01 -3.28 8.59
N ARG A 39 6.91 -3.23 9.56
CA ARG A 39 7.08 -4.26 10.60
C ARG A 39 6.35 -3.88 11.89
N PRO A 40 6.20 -4.80 12.86
CA PRO A 40 5.62 -4.47 14.15
C PRO A 40 6.31 -3.26 14.81
N GLY A 41 5.50 -2.28 15.22
CA GLY A 41 5.96 -1.02 15.80
C GLY A 41 6.19 0.12 14.80
N ASP A 42 6.22 -0.18 13.50
CA ASP A 42 6.26 0.86 12.46
C ASP A 42 4.88 1.51 12.31
N GLU A 43 4.88 2.83 12.14
CA GLU A 43 3.69 3.62 11.82
C GLU A 43 3.95 4.49 10.59
N ILE A 44 3.15 4.30 9.55
CA ILE A 44 3.27 5.02 8.28
C ILE A 44 1.95 5.74 7.98
N ASN A 45 2.04 6.98 7.52
CA ASN A 45 0.87 7.81 7.17
C ASN A 45 1.10 8.54 5.85
N GLY A 46 0.09 8.55 4.98
CA GLY A 46 0.07 9.41 3.79
C GLY A 46 0.95 8.89 2.66
N GLN A 47 1.22 7.58 2.62
CA GLN A 47 2.09 7.02 1.60
C GLN A 47 1.41 6.98 0.23
N LEU A 48 2.17 7.32 -0.82
CA LEU A 48 1.81 7.04 -2.20
C LEU A 48 2.58 5.80 -2.68
N ILE A 49 1.86 4.79 -3.18
CA ILE A 49 2.43 3.59 -3.81
C ILE A 49 2.12 3.69 -5.30
N TYR A 50 3.14 4.00 -6.10
CA TYR A 50 3.00 4.25 -7.54
C TYR A 50 3.44 3.03 -8.37
N ASP A 51 3.42 3.14 -9.69
CA ASP A 51 3.91 2.10 -10.62
C ASP A 51 5.28 1.54 -10.20
N GLY A 52 5.35 0.22 -10.08
CA GLY A 52 6.55 -0.51 -9.66
C GLY A 52 6.82 -0.52 -8.15
N ASP A 53 6.12 0.30 -7.35
CA ASP A 53 6.26 0.32 -5.91
C ASP A 53 5.45 -0.82 -5.24
N ARG A 54 6.03 -1.40 -4.18
CA ARG A 54 5.39 -2.42 -3.36
C ARG A 54 5.56 -2.20 -1.87
N GLN A 55 4.47 -2.05 -1.13
CA GLN A 55 4.48 -1.99 0.33
C GLN A 55 4.00 -3.31 0.91
N ASN A 56 4.81 -3.97 1.74
CA ASN A 56 4.40 -5.17 2.47
C ASN A 56 4.15 -4.80 3.93
N VAL A 57 2.99 -5.14 4.49
CA VAL A 57 2.66 -4.90 5.90
C VAL A 57 2.71 -6.23 6.65
N TYR A 58 3.64 -6.35 7.59
CA TYR A 58 3.93 -7.56 8.37
C TYR A 58 3.54 -7.43 9.86
N GLY A 59 2.76 -6.42 10.23
CA GLY A 59 2.34 -6.21 11.62
C GLY A 59 2.37 -4.76 12.12
N GLY A 60 2.88 -3.81 11.33
CA GLY A 60 2.80 -2.39 11.68
C GLY A 60 1.46 -1.74 11.29
N THR A 61 1.37 -0.43 11.48
CA THR A 61 0.17 0.36 11.19
C THR A 61 0.41 1.28 10.00
N VAL A 62 -0.52 1.27 9.04
CA VAL A 62 -0.49 2.13 7.86
C VAL A 62 -1.80 2.90 7.74
N SER A 63 -1.73 4.19 7.43
CA SER A 63 -2.90 5.04 7.26
C SER A 63 -2.81 5.94 6.03
N ASN A 64 -3.96 6.32 5.49
CA ASN A 64 -4.12 7.32 4.42
C ASN A 64 -3.26 7.01 3.19
N THR A 65 -3.19 5.73 2.79
CA THR A 65 -2.38 5.30 1.65
C THR A 65 -3.12 5.54 0.35
N THR A 66 -2.43 6.03 -0.68
CA THR A 66 -2.93 6.05 -2.06
C THR A 66 -2.14 5.05 -2.90
N ILE A 67 -2.84 4.12 -3.56
CA ILE A 67 -2.27 3.11 -4.46
C ILE A 67 -2.70 3.44 -5.88
N PHE A 68 -1.73 3.68 -6.77
CA PHE A 68 -2.00 4.26 -8.07
C PHE A 68 -1.12 3.68 -9.18
N PHE A 69 -1.65 3.64 -10.41
CA PHE A 69 -0.93 3.24 -11.63
C PHE A 69 -0.12 1.94 -11.48
N GLY A 70 -0.74 0.87 -10.99
CA GLY A 70 -0.06 -0.42 -10.84
C GLY A 70 0.75 -0.61 -9.55
N GLY A 71 0.75 0.40 -8.66
CA GLY A 71 1.28 0.25 -7.31
C GLY A 71 0.63 -0.89 -6.54
N PHE A 72 1.38 -1.47 -5.60
CA PHE A 72 0.98 -2.69 -4.92
C PHE A 72 1.11 -2.61 -3.40
N GLN A 73 0.02 -2.82 -2.66
CA GLN A 73 0.06 -3.01 -1.21
C GLN A 73 -0.30 -4.46 -0.88
N GLU A 74 0.52 -5.12 -0.07
CA GLU A 74 0.23 -6.45 0.46
C GLU A 74 0.20 -6.44 1.97
N VAL A 75 -0.92 -6.85 2.55
CA VAL A 75 -1.16 -6.88 3.99
C VAL A 75 -1.11 -8.32 4.47
N TYR A 76 0.05 -8.75 4.96
CA TYR A 76 0.23 -10.06 5.57
C TYR A 76 -0.30 -10.08 7.00
N ASP A 77 -0.04 -9.02 7.75
CA ASP A 77 -0.50 -8.82 9.13
C ASP A 77 -0.48 -7.31 9.47
N GLY A 78 -1.04 -6.92 10.61
CA GLY A 78 -1.12 -5.53 11.07
C GLY A 78 -2.42 -4.84 10.69
N SER A 79 -2.41 -3.51 10.74
CA SER A 79 -3.60 -2.68 10.53
C SER A 79 -3.36 -1.66 9.43
N VAL A 80 -4.26 -1.62 8.44
CA VAL A 80 -4.26 -0.62 7.37
C VAL A 80 -5.59 0.13 7.38
N THR A 81 -5.54 1.46 7.32
CA THR A 81 -6.72 2.32 7.38
C THR A 81 -6.71 3.31 6.22
N ASN A 82 -7.90 3.63 5.71
CA ASN A 82 -8.13 4.72 4.75
C ASN A 82 -7.27 4.59 3.50
N THR A 83 -7.28 3.41 2.87
CA THR A 83 -6.58 3.21 1.60
C THR A 83 -7.47 3.67 0.44
N ARG A 84 -6.90 4.48 -0.45
CA ARG A 84 -7.51 4.82 -1.75
C ARG A 84 -6.80 4.04 -2.86
N ILE A 85 -7.56 3.34 -3.70
CA ILE A 85 -7.04 2.54 -4.81
C ILE A 85 -7.66 3.04 -6.11
N ASP A 86 -6.82 3.45 -7.07
CA ASP A 86 -7.28 3.92 -8.38
C ASP A 86 -6.33 3.42 -9.50
N ASN A 87 -6.77 3.54 -10.75
CA ASN A 87 -5.95 3.36 -11.96
C ASN A 87 -5.01 2.14 -11.90
N SER A 88 -5.57 0.93 -11.79
CA SER A 88 -4.80 -0.33 -11.73
C SER A 88 -3.96 -0.52 -10.45
N GLY A 89 -4.11 0.32 -9.43
CA GLY A 89 -3.58 0.03 -8.10
C GLY A 89 -4.21 -1.23 -7.50
N VAL A 90 -3.43 -1.96 -6.70
CA VAL A 90 -3.86 -3.23 -6.10
C VAL A 90 -3.55 -3.30 -4.60
N GLN A 91 -4.52 -3.77 -3.83
CA GLN A 91 -4.36 -4.15 -2.43
C GLN A 91 -4.65 -5.65 -2.25
N TRP A 92 -3.65 -6.44 -1.83
CA TRP A 92 -3.82 -7.82 -1.37
C TRP A 92 -3.91 -7.90 0.14
N VAL A 93 -4.96 -8.53 0.67
CA VAL A 93 -5.13 -8.73 2.11
C VAL A 93 -5.09 -10.23 2.43
N ARG A 94 -4.02 -10.71 3.08
CA ARG A 94 -3.76 -12.13 3.34
C ARG A 94 -3.86 -12.55 4.81
N GLY A 95 -3.93 -11.61 5.75
CA GLY A 95 -4.00 -11.95 7.18
C GLY A 95 -4.26 -10.77 8.10
N GLY A 96 -3.77 -9.58 7.75
CA GLY A 96 -4.05 -8.37 8.51
C GLY A 96 -5.47 -7.84 8.34
N THR A 97 -5.74 -6.74 9.04
CA THR A 97 -7.03 -6.04 9.01
C THR A 97 -6.91 -4.76 8.19
N VAL A 98 -7.85 -4.55 7.26
CA VAL A 98 -7.95 -3.31 6.49
C VAL A 98 -9.31 -2.68 6.72
N THR A 99 -9.36 -1.37 6.95
CA THR A 99 -10.61 -0.65 7.19
C THR A 99 -10.69 0.61 6.33
N GLY A 100 -11.88 0.90 5.79
CA GLY A 100 -12.14 2.15 5.06
C GLY A 100 -11.42 2.23 3.71
N THR A 101 -11.32 1.13 2.97
CA THR A 101 -10.76 1.16 1.61
C THR A 101 -11.76 1.80 0.64
N THR A 102 -11.32 2.78 -0.15
CA THR A 102 -12.09 3.30 -1.30
C THR A 102 -11.46 2.81 -2.60
N ILE A 103 -12.21 2.05 -3.39
CA ILE A 103 -11.79 1.48 -4.67
C ILE A 103 -12.49 2.25 -5.79
N ASN A 104 -11.72 2.93 -6.62
CA ASN A 104 -12.19 3.69 -7.77
C ASN A 104 -11.86 2.97 -9.08
N ASN A 105 -12.21 3.59 -10.21
CA ASN A 105 -12.02 3.04 -11.54
C ASN A 105 -10.64 2.39 -11.76
N GLY A 106 -10.66 1.11 -12.14
CA GLY A 106 -9.49 0.28 -12.39
C GLY A 106 -8.75 -0.18 -11.13
N GLY A 107 -9.11 0.29 -9.93
CA GLY A 107 -8.56 -0.17 -8.66
C GLY A 107 -9.09 -1.54 -8.26
N ARG A 108 -8.27 -2.30 -7.52
CA ARG A 108 -8.63 -3.66 -7.09
C ARG A 108 -8.23 -3.96 -5.65
N GLN A 109 -9.15 -4.51 -4.87
CA GLN A 109 -8.88 -5.14 -3.57
C GLN A 109 -9.15 -6.65 -3.65
N ASP A 110 -8.17 -7.45 -3.29
CA ASP A 110 -8.29 -8.90 -3.26
C ASP A 110 -8.10 -9.38 -1.80
N VAL A 111 -9.15 -9.97 -1.22
CA VAL A 111 -9.20 -10.44 0.16
C VAL A 111 -9.01 -11.95 0.18
N MET A 112 -7.81 -12.38 0.52
CA MET A 112 -7.40 -13.79 0.52
C MET A 112 -7.76 -14.46 1.85
N LYS A 113 -7.56 -15.78 1.92
CA LYS A 113 -7.73 -16.57 3.15
C LYS A 113 -7.06 -15.90 4.34
N SER A 114 -7.81 -15.75 5.43
CA SER A 114 -7.41 -15.05 6.68
C SER A 114 -7.35 -13.52 6.62
N GLY A 115 -7.46 -12.90 5.45
CA GLY A 115 -7.59 -11.45 5.35
C GLY A 115 -8.96 -10.96 5.82
N THR A 116 -8.98 -9.82 6.52
CA THR A 116 -10.22 -9.16 6.95
C THR A 116 -10.26 -7.73 6.43
N VAL A 117 -11.36 -7.37 5.78
CA VAL A 117 -11.62 -5.99 5.36
C VAL A 117 -12.97 -5.51 5.85
N THR A 118 -13.04 -4.26 6.29
CA THR A 118 -14.31 -3.61 6.68
C THR A 118 -14.48 -2.27 5.98
N ASP A 119 -15.74 -1.89 5.76
CA ASP A 119 -16.14 -0.57 5.28
C ASP A 119 -15.50 -0.20 3.94
N THR A 120 -15.33 -1.19 3.06
CA THR A 120 -14.86 -0.97 1.70
C THR A 120 -15.96 -0.27 0.89
N ILE A 121 -15.61 0.83 0.22
CA ILE A 121 -16.47 1.51 -0.75
C ILE A 121 -15.95 1.19 -2.15
N ILE A 122 -16.79 0.62 -3.00
CA ILE A 122 -16.47 0.32 -4.40
C ILE A 122 -17.25 1.30 -5.28
N ASN A 123 -16.52 2.11 -6.04
CA ASN A 123 -17.06 3.07 -7.00
C ASN A 123 -16.97 2.52 -8.43
N ASP A 124 -17.56 3.25 -9.38
CA ASP A 124 -17.61 2.88 -10.80
C ASP A 124 -16.24 2.41 -11.34
N GLY A 125 -16.22 1.19 -11.90
CA GLY A 125 -15.03 0.53 -12.43
C GLY A 125 -14.04 -0.02 -11.40
N GLY A 126 -14.31 0.09 -10.10
CA GLY A 126 -13.55 -0.56 -9.04
C GLY A 126 -13.95 -2.01 -8.85
N SER A 127 -13.13 -2.80 -8.14
CA SER A 127 -13.46 -4.21 -7.87
C SER A 127 -12.91 -4.72 -6.53
N GLN A 128 -13.73 -5.47 -5.80
CA GLN A 128 -13.33 -6.27 -4.65
C GLN A 128 -13.56 -7.76 -4.96
N SER A 129 -12.54 -8.60 -4.74
CA SER A 129 -12.66 -10.05 -4.82
C SER A 129 -12.36 -10.68 -3.46
N VAL A 130 -13.22 -11.57 -2.99
CA VAL A 130 -13.05 -12.26 -1.70
C VAL A 130 -12.85 -13.75 -1.93
N ASN A 131 -11.63 -14.22 -1.68
CA ASN A 131 -11.19 -15.60 -1.88
C ASN A 131 -10.78 -16.24 -0.54
N GLY A 132 -11.78 -16.58 0.27
CA GLY A 132 -11.61 -17.26 1.56
C GLY A 132 -11.33 -16.35 2.75
N GLY A 133 -11.28 -15.03 2.57
CA GLY A 133 -11.24 -14.04 3.64
C GLY A 133 -12.62 -13.54 4.06
N SER A 134 -12.65 -12.44 4.82
CA SER A 134 -13.88 -11.79 5.29
C SER A 134 -13.95 -10.34 4.79
N ALA A 135 -15.09 -9.96 4.23
CA ALA A 135 -15.42 -8.58 3.89
C ALA A 135 -16.77 -8.21 4.52
N THR A 136 -16.80 -7.17 5.33
CA THR A 136 -18.03 -6.69 5.99
C THR A 136 -18.23 -5.20 5.77
N GLY A 137 -19.50 -4.77 5.70
CA GLY A 137 -19.79 -3.35 5.47
C GLY A 137 -19.39 -2.83 4.09
N THR A 138 -19.15 -3.71 3.11
CA THR A 138 -18.86 -3.29 1.74
C THR A 138 -20.06 -2.55 1.15
N ILE A 139 -19.83 -1.33 0.66
CA ILE A 139 -20.80 -0.53 -0.09
C ILE A 139 -20.38 -0.55 -1.55
N ILE A 140 -21.27 -1.00 -2.43
CA ILE A 140 -21.05 -1.04 -3.88
C ILE A 140 -21.92 0.04 -4.52
N ASN A 141 -21.29 1.07 -5.07
CA ASN A 141 -21.96 2.14 -5.81
C ASN A 141 -22.18 1.71 -7.27
N ASN A 142 -22.99 2.47 -8.01
CA ASN A 142 -23.34 2.15 -9.39
C ASN A 142 -22.08 1.99 -10.26
N GLY A 143 -21.96 0.84 -10.93
CA GLY A 143 -20.84 0.50 -11.81
C GLY A 143 -19.63 -0.16 -11.14
N GLY A 144 -19.69 -0.43 -9.83
CA GLY A 144 -18.70 -1.25 -9.09
C GLY A 144 -18.94 -2.75 -9.14
#